data_AF-A0A534PAU1-F1
#
_entry.id   AF-A0A534PAU1-F1
#
_cell.length_a   1.000
_cell.length_b   1.000
_cell.length_c   1.000
_cell.angle_alpha   90.00
_cell.angle_beta   90.00
_cell.angle_gamma   90.00
#
_symmetry.space_group_name_H-M   'P 1'
#
loop_
_entity.id
_entity.type
_entity.pdbx_description
1 polymer ?
#
loop_
_entity_poly.entity_id
_entity_poly.type
_entity_poly.pdbx_seq_one_letter_code
_entity_poly.pdbx_strand_id
1 'polypeptide(L)'
;MEPLQRALGVTRVARVTGLDRAGVEVACAVRPGGHVLQVTNGKGESWEEARAAALSEAAELWAAEQAPSPLHFAAARELEPRAWLDAAEVAAPRLLSSGLRIAWIAARDLISGTEVLVPAQAVHCLPPGSASLGPGAFRWSSNGMGSHPQRSLALLHAILEAAERDRLASALPLGWNPAAIRSRKLAERTLTPRTSALR
;
A
#
# COMPACT_ATOMS: atom_id res chain seq x y z
N MET A 1 -9.88 -18.53 1.97
CA MET A 1 -10.28 -17.11 1.94
C MET A 1 -11.13 -16.69 3.13
N GLU A 2 -12.17 -17.43 3.54
CA GLU A 2 -12.98 -17.05 4.71
C GLU A 2 -12.21 -16.95 6.05
N PRO A 3 -11.23 -17.84 6.35
CA PRO A 3 -10.41 -17.67 7.55
C PRO A 3 -9.61 -16.37 7.55
N LEU A 4 -9.01 -16.01 6.40
CA LEU A 4 -8.29 -14.76 6.21
C LEU A 4 -9.23 -13.56 6.39
N GLN A 5 -10.40 -13.59 5.74
CA GLN A 5 -11.41 -12.54 5.87
C GLN A 5 -11.75 -12.27 7.35
N ARG A 6 -12.00 -13.33 8.13
CA ARG A 6 -12.27 -13.21 9.57
C ARG A 6 -11.07 -12.67 10.36
N ALA A 7 -9.86 -13.15 10.07
CA ALA A 7 -8.64 -12.71 10.74
C ALA A 7 -8.35 -11.21 10.51
N LEU A 8 -8.67 -10.70 9.32
CA LEU A 8 -8.55 -9.28 9.00
C LEU A 8 -9.67 -8.43 9.61
N GLY A 9 -10.76 -9.02 10.13
CA GLY A 9 -11.94 -8.28 10.57
C GLY A 9 -12.81 -7.76 9.41
N VAL A 10 -12.70 -8.38 8.23
CA VAL A 10 -13.56 -8.07 7.09
C VAL A 10 -14.93 -8.73 7.30
N THR A 11 -15.98 -7.93 7.41
CA THR A 11 -17.33 -8.42 7.70
C THR A 11 -18.10 -8.79 6.43
N ARG A 12 -17.73 -8.23 5.29
CA ARG A 12 -18.39 -8.49 4.01
C ARG A 12 -17.43 -8.36 2.84
N VAL A 13 -17.58 -9.22 1.84
CA VAL A 13 -17.01 -9.02 0.50
C VAL A 13 -18.17 -8.99 -0.49
N ALA A 14 -18.36 -7.86 -1.17
CA ALA A 14 -19.43 -7.66 -2.13
C ALA A 14 -18.88 -7.70 -3.55
N ARG A 15 -19.61 -8.37 -4.46
CA ARG A 15 -19.39 -8.25 -5.90
C ARG A 15 -20.10 -7.00 -6.39
N VAL A 16 -19.35 -6.09 -7.02
CA VAL A 16 -19.87 -4.83 -7.57
C VAL A 16 -19.69 -4.75 -9.09
N THR A 17 -19.30 -5.86 -9.72
CA THR A 17 -19.34 -6.06 -11.17
C THR A 17 -20.71 -5.67 -11.74
N GLY A 18 -20.72 -4.97 -12.87
CA GLY A 18 -21.95 -4.51 -13.54
C GLY A 18 -22.45 -3.13 -13.10
N LEU A 19 -21.82 -2.50 -12.08
CA LEU A 19 -22.01 -1.08 -11.79
C LEU A 19 -21.24 -0.17 -12.77
N ASP A 20 -20.32 -0.73 -13.55
CA ASP A 20 -19.66 -0.08 -14.69
C ASP A 20 -19.95 -0.81 -16.01
N ARG A 21 -19.38 -0.30 -17.11
CA ARG A 21 -19.48 -0.89 -18.46
C ARG A 21 -18.20 -1.57 -18.91
N ALA A 22 -17.21 -1.71 -18.02
CA ALA A 22 -15.89 -2.22 -18.39
C ALA A 22 -15.89 -3.74 -18.58
N GLY A 23 -16.85 -4.43 -17.95
CA GLY A 23 -16.95 -5.88 -17.98
C GLY A 23 -15.78 -6.55 -17.27
N VAL A 24 -15.14 -5.86 -16.32
CA VAL A 24 -14.08 -6.41 -15.45
C VAL A 24 -14.73 -6.84 -14.15
N GLU A 25 -14.27 -7.95 -13.56
CA GLU A 25 -14.77 -8.37 -12.26
C GLU A 25 -14.24 -7.43 -11.18
N VAL A 26 -15.13 -6.92 -10.33
CA VAL A 26 -14.80 -5.98 -9.26
C VAL A 26 -15.45 -6.43 -7.95
N ALA A 27 -14.65 -6.42 -6.90
CA ALA A 27 -15.07 -6.75 -5.54
C ALA A 27 -14.73 -5.62 -4.57
N CYS A 28 -15.53 -5.49 -3.51
CA CYS A 28 -15.26 -4.61 -2.38
C CYS A 28 -15.18 -5.43 -1.09
N ALA A 29 -14.10 -5.30 -0.32
CA ALA A 29 -13.96 -5.89 1.01
C ALA A 29 -14.17 -4.83 2.09
N VAL A 30 -15.14 -5.06 2.99
CA VAL A 30 -15.56 -4.13 4.04
C VAL A 30 -14.97 -4.57 5.38
N ARG A 31 -14.10 -3.74 5.96
CA ARG A 31 -13.44 -3.90 7.26
C ARG A 31 -13.83 -2.74 8.17
N PRO A 32 -14.94 -2.83 8.92
CA PRO A 32 -15.47 -1.70 9.69
C PRO A 32 -14.49 -1.11 10.71
N GLY A 33 -13.64 -1.95 11.31
CA GLY A 33 -12.61 -1.54 12.26
C GLY A 33 -11.30 -1.09 11.64
N GLY A 34 -11.21 -0.96 10.31
CA GLY A 34 -9.98 -0.47 9.68
C GLY A 34 -9.70 0.99 10.00
N HIS A 35 -8.43 1.35 10.16
CA HIS A 35 -8.03 2.72 10.46
C HIS A 35 -7.72 3.54 9.20
N VAL A 36 -6.95 2.98 8.27
CA VAL A 36 -6.54 3.66 7.04
C VAL A 36 -7.71 3.74 6.06
N LEU A 37 -8.32 2.59 5.75
CA LEU A 37 -9.52 2.46 4.93
C LEU A 37 -10.39 1.32 5.44
N GLN A 38 -11.70 1.54 5.44
CA GLN A 38 -12.70 0.54 5.82
C GLN A 38 -13.26 -0.22 4.62
N VAL A 39 -13.03 0.26 3.39
CA VAL A 39 -13.42 -0.45 2.16
C VAL A 39 -12.23 -0.47 1.22
N THR A 40 -11.84 -1.68 0.82
CA THR A 40 -10.78 -1.95 -0.15
C THR A 40 -11.38 -2.61 -1.38
N ASN A 41 -10.75 -2.43 -2.54
CA ASN A 41 -11.29 -2.85 -3.82
C ASN A 41 -10.34 -3.82 -4.51
N GLY A 42 -10.93 -4.80 -5.18
CA GLY A 42 -10.19 -5.76 -5.98
C GLY A 42 -10.77 -5.83 -7.37
N LYS A 43 -9.90 -6.15 -8.32
CA LYS A 43 -10.26 -6.36 -9.72
C LYS A 43 -9.58 -7.61 -10.24
N GLY A 44 -10.22 -8.30 -11.19
CA GLY A 44 -9.71 -9.53 -11.77
C GLY A 44 -10.44 -9.90 -13.06
N GLU A 45 -9.96 -10.95 -13.72
CA GLU A 45 -10.65 -11.57 -14.87
C GLU A 45 -11.75 -12.53 -14.41
N SER A 46 -11.65 -13.02 -13.18
CA SER A 46 -12.66 -13.83 -12.50
C SER A 46 -13.15 -13.20 -11.19
N TRP A 47 -14.31 -13.67 -10.70
CA TRP A 47 -14.82 -13.26 -9.39
C TRP A 47 -13.83 -13.63 -8.28
N GLU A 48 -13.22 -14.81 -8.38
CA GLU A 48 -12.25 -15.33 -7.42
C GLU A 48 -11.03 -14.42 -7.33
N GLU A 49 -10.50 -13.97 -8.47
CA GLU A 49 -9.39 -13.02 -8.54
C GLU A 49 -9.76 -11.65 -7.98
N ALA A 50 -10.90 -11.08 -8.38
CA ALA A 50 -11.35 -9.80 -7.86
C ALA A 50 -11.54 -9.84 -6.34
N ARG A 51 -12.14 -10.91 -5.82
CA ARG A 51 -12.28 -11.14 -4.38
C ARG A 51 -10.93 -11.29 -3.69
N ALA A 52 -9.99 -12.02 -4.28
CA ALA A 52 -8.65 -12.20 -3.71
C ALA A 52 -7.89 -10.87 -3.67
N ALA A 53 -7.96 -10.07 -4.73
CA ALA A 53 -7.35 -8.75 -4.80
C ALA A 53 -7.91 -7.79 -3.71
N ALA A 54 -9.23 -7.77 -3.51
CA ALA A 54 -9.85 -6.94 -2.48
C ALA A 54 -9.38 -7.35 -1.06
N LEU A 55 -9.24 -8.65 -0.81
CA LEU A 55 -8.74 -9.16 0.46
C LEU A 55 -7.22 -8.94 0.62
N SER A 56 -6.45 -8.91 -0.47
CA SER A 56 -5.01 -8.58 -0.46
C SER A 56 -4.80 -7.14 0.01
N GLU A 57 -5.51 -6.18 -0.60
CA GLU A 57 -5.42 -4.77 -0.20
C GLU A 57 -5.89 -4.59 1.26
N ALA A 58 -6.95 -5.30 1.68
CA ALA A 58 -7.37 -5.31 3.08
C ALA A 58 -6.28 -5.82 4.03
N ALA A 59 -5.51 -6.84 3.62
CA ALA A 59 -4.43 -7.44 4.39
C ALA A 59 -3.22 -6.51 4.51
N GLU A 60 -2.87 -5.83 3.41
CA GLU A 60 -1.82 -4.82 3.38
C GLU A 60 -2.11 -3.72 4.40
N LEU A 61 -3.29 -3.09 4.31
CA LEU A 61 -3.67 -2.01 5.23
C LEU A 61 -3.80 -2.49 6.68
N TRP A 62 -4.34 -3.69 6.90
CA TRP A 62 -4.37 -4.30 8.22
C TRP A 62 -2.95 -4.47 8.81
N ALA A 63 -1.97 -4.87 7.99
CA ALA A 63 -0.58 -4.99 8.42
C ALA A 63 0.08 -3.62 8.67
N ALA A 64 -0.20 -2.61 7.86
CA ALA A 64 0.32 -1.24 8.10
C ALA A 64 -0.19 -0.63 9.40
N GLU A 65 -1.39 -1.02 9.85
CA GLU A 65 -1.99 -0.55 11.10
C GLU A 65 -1.39 -1.18 12.36
N GLN A 66 -0.47 -2.13 12.18
CA GLN A 66 0.21 -2.81 13.26
C GLN A 66 1.71 -2.60 13.16
N ALA A 67 2.31 -2.04 14.21
CA ALA A 67 3.76 -2.00 14.33
C ALA A 67 4.22 -3.23 15.11
N PRO A 68 5.11 -4.08 14.56
CA PRO A 68 5.73 -5.13 15.34
C PRO A 68 6.70 -4.53 16.37
N SER A 69 6.86 -5.23 17.48
CA SER A 69 7.88 -4.95 18.49
C SER A 69 9.12 -5.83 18.22
N PRO A 70 10.36 -5.35 18.46
CA PRO A 70 10.71 -4.05 19.04
C PRO A 70 10.79 -2.91 18.03
N LEU A 71 10.42 -1.70 18.50
CA LEU A 71 10.75 -0.44 17.85
C LEU A 71 11.96 0.19 18.55
N HIS A 72 12.90 0.75 17.78
CA HIS A 72 14.06 1.45 18.32
C HIS A 72 13.79 2.96 18.32
N PHE A 73 13.74 3.60 19.50
CA PHE A 73 13.48 5.04 19.59
C PHE A 73 14.77 5.85 19.71
N ALA A 74 15.24 6.42 18.60
CA ALA A 74 16.53 7.12 18.53
C ALA A 74 16.55 8.18 17.43
N ALA A 75 17.55 9.06 17.46
CA ALA A 75 17.88 9.90 16.33
C ALA A 75 18.73 9.12 15.31
N ALA A 76 18.63 9.48 14.02
CA ALA A 76 19.35 8.77 12.95
C ALA A 76 20.86 8.69 13.22
N ARG A 77 21.46 9.78 13.70
CA ARG A 77 22.90 9.87 14.02
C ARG A 77 23.38 8.89 15.09
N GLU A 78 22.48 8.38 15.93
CA GLU A 78 22.80 7.39 16.98
C GLU A 78 22.78 5.96 16.45
N LEU A 79 22.21 5.76 15.25
CA LEU A 79 21.98 4.46 14.63
C LEU A 79 22.86 4.24 13.39
N GLU A 80 23.68 5.22 12.99
CA GLU A 80 24.64 5.07 11.91
C GLU A 80 25.61 3.90 12.16
N PRO A 81 25.99 3.12 11.13
CA PRO A 81 25.59 3.24 9.72
C PRO A 81 24.30 2.49 9.36
N ARG A 82 23.54 1.99 10.35
CA ARG A 82 22.35 1.17 10.12
C ARG A 82 21.12 1.99 9.77
N ALA A 83 21.05 3.26 10.17
CA ALA A 83 19.94 4.13 9.82
C ALA A 83 19.93 4.43 8.32
N TRP A 84 18.87 4.01 7.64
CA TRP A 84 18.62 4.39 6.26
C TRP A 84 17.68 5.58 6.24
N LEU A 85 18.24 6.75 5.94
CA LEU A 85 17.55 8.03 5.93
C LEU A 85 17.91 8.84 4.67
N ASP A 86 17.44 8.40 3.50
CA ASP A 86 17.54 9.24 2.31
C ASP A 86 16.37 10.23 2.26
N ALA A 87 16.65 11.47 2.65
CA ALA A 87 15.67 12.56 2.65
C ALA A 87 15.19 12.98 1.25
N ALA A 88 15.92 12.63 0.18
CA ALA A 88 15.52 12.89 -1.19
C ALA A 88 14.54 11.83 -1.72
N GLU A 89 14.63 10.58 -1.23
CA GLU A 89 13.77 9.47 -1.68
C GLU A 89 12.45 9.37 -0.91
N VAL A 90 12.42 9.80 0.36
CA VAL A 90 11.20 9.77 1.18
C VAL A 90 10.53 11.14 1.23
N ALA A 91 10.03 11.63 0.09
CA ALA A 91 9.11 12.77 -0.03
C ALA A 91 9.34 13.90 1.02
N ALA A 92 10.55 14.46 1.04
CA ALA A 92 11.02 15.64 1.78
C ALA A 92 10.13 16.12 2.96
N PRO A 93 10.28 15.53 4.15
CA PRO A 93 9.59 16.03 5.32
C PRO A 93 10.28 17.27 5.83
N ARG A 94 9.56 18.40 5.90
CA ARG A 94 10.09 19.70 6.32
C ARG A 94 10.71 19.74 7.73
N LEU A 95 10.49 18.70 8.54
CA LEU A 95 10.94 18.58 9.92
C LEU A 95 12.03 17.51 10.14
N LEU A 96 12.46 16.82 9.07
CA LEU A 96 13.41 15.72 9.21
C LEU A 96 14.82 16.28 9.47
N SER A 97 15.41 15.89 10.61
CA SER A 97 16.80 16.17 10.94
C SER A 97 17.44 14.92 11.53
N SER A 98 18.75 14.77 11.39
CA SER A 98 19.50 13.63 11.96
C SER A 98 19.48 13.57 13.49
N GLY A 99 19.02 14.65 14.15
CA GLY A 99 18.82 14.74 15.59
C GLY A 99 17.39 14.49 16.06
N LEU A 100 16.42 14.40 15.15
CA LEU A 100 15.03 14.12 15.50
C LEU A 100 14.90 12.67 15.96
N ARG A 101 14.38 12.47 17.17
CA ARG A 101 14.12 11.13 17.70
C ARG A 101 12.77 10.63 17.21
N ILE A 102 12.78 9.49 16.54
CA ILE A 102 11.61 8.78 16.02
C ILE A 102 11.76 7.28 16.29
N ALA A 103 10.68 6.53 16.06
CA ALA A 103 10.72 5.08 16.07
C ALA A 103 11.30 4.53 14.76
N TRP A 104 12.18 3.54 14.88
CA TRP A 104 12.82 2.82 13.79
C TRP A 104 12.50 1.33 13.88
N ILE A 105 12.44 0.67 12.73
CA ILE A 105 12.18 -0.76 12.60
C ILE A 105 13.27 -1.41 11.73
N ALA A 106 13.65 -2.64 12.07
CA ALA A 106 14.57 -3.44 11.28
C ALA A 106 13.94 -3.82 9.92
N ALA A 107 14.71 -3.64 8.87
CA ALA A 107 14.41 -4.03 7.51
C ALA A 107 15.64 -4.69 6.90
N ARG A 108 15.48 -5.24 5.69
CA ARG A 108 16.56 -5.88 4.94
C ARG A 108 16.70 -5.19 3.60
N ASP A 109 17.91 -4.69 3.33
CA ASP A 109 18.29 -4.26 1.98
C ASP A 109 18.26 -5.49 1.05
N LEU A 110 17.50 -5.39 -0.03
CA LEU A 110 17.31 -6.48 -0.98
C LEU A 110 18.53 -6.75 -1.85
N ILE A 111 19.42 -5.77 -2.04
CA ILE A 111 20.61 -5.88 -2.89
C ILE A 111 21.77 -6.46 -2.09
N SER A 112 22.12 -5.82 -0.97
CA SER A 112 23.24 -6.26 -0.13
C SER A 112 22.87 -7.41 0.81
N GLY A 113 21.58 -7.59 1.09
CA GLY A 113 21.09 -8.54 2.09
C GLY A 113 21.29 -8.09 3.53
N THR A 114 21.90 -6.93 3.79
CA THR A 114 22.21 -6.46 5.14
C THR A 114 20.97 -5.96 5.87
N GLU A 115 21.00 -6.04 7.19
CA GLU A 115 19.96 -5.41 8.02
C GLU A 115 20.19 -3.89 8.05
N VAL A 116 19.11 -3.14 7.84
CA VAL A 116 19.06 -1.68 7.96
C VAL A 116 17.90 -1.29 8.88
N LEU A 117 17.93 -0.08 9.39
CA LEU A 117 16.86 0.52 10.18
C LEU A 117 16.16 1.58 9.36
N VAL A 118 14.85 1.46 9.20
CA VAL A 118 14.02 2.44 8.49
C VAL A 118 13.06 3.13 9.44
N PRO A 119 12.65 4.38 9.15
CA PRO A 119 11.63 5.07 9.95
C PRO A 119 10.32 4.28 10.01
N ALA A 120 9.86 3.93 11.22
CA ALA A 120 8.62 3.17 11.39
C ALA A 120 7.40 3.93 10.84
N GLN A 121 7.43 5.27 10.88
CA GLN A 121 6.39 6.13 10.31
C GLN A 121 6.27 6.04 8.77
N ALA A 122 7.32 5.58 8.08
CA ALA A 122 7.28 5.34 6.64
C ALA A 122 6.67 3.97 6.29
N VAL A 123 6.57 3.06 7.25
CA VAL A 123 6.08 1.69 7.07
C VAL A 123 4.67 1.53 7.64
N HIS A 124 4.38 2.15 8.79
CA HIS A 124 3.16 1.94 9.55
C HIS A 124 2.29 3.19 9.66
N CYS A 125 0.97 2.97 9.65
CA CYS A 125 -0.05 3.97 9.93
C CYS A 125 -0.91 3.50 11.09
N LEU A 126 -0.45 3.78 12.31
CA LEU A 126 -1.06 3.20 13.51
C LEU A 126 -2.35 3.94 13.91
N PRO A 127 -3.38 3.21 14.36
CA PRO A 127 -4.60 3.82 14.87
C PRO A 127 -4.35 4.68 16.10
N PRO A 128 -5.22 5.68 16.38
CA PRO A 128 -5.17 6.47 17.60
C PRO A 128 -5.15 5.57 18.85
N GLY A 129 -4.35 5.95 19.84
CA GLY A 129 -4.14 5.16 21.07
C GLY A 129 -3.03 4.10 20.98
N SER A 130 -2.43 3.91 19.80
CA SER A 130 -1.21 3.09 19.65
C SER A 130 0.03 3.78 20.23
N ALA A 131 1.12 3.03 20.38
CA ALA A 131 2.41 3.59 20.77
C ALA A 131 2.86 4.70 19.80
N SER A 132 3.38 5.80 20.35
CA SER A 132 3.87 6.91 19.55
C SER A 132 5.09 6.49 18.73
N LEU A 133 5.08 6.82 17.43
CA LEU A 133 6.23 6.64 16.54
C LEU A 133 7.18 7.85 16.55
N GLY A 134 6.96 8.83 17.43
CA GLY A 134 7.66 10.12 17.49
C GLY A 134 6.93 11.24 16.73
N PRO A 135 7.53 12.43 16.61
CA PRO A 135 6.96 13.55 15.86
C PRO A 135 6.71 13.17 14.39
N GLY A 136 5.59 13.62 13.83
CA GLY A 136 5.17 13.31 12.46
C GLY A 136 6.14 13.88 11.41
N ALA A 137 7.18 13.11 11.12
CA ALA A 137 8.25 13.47 10.21
C ALA A 137 8.17 12.70 8.89
N PHE A 138 7.15 11.86 8.69
CA PHE A 138 6.95 11.16 7.43
C PHE A 138 5.47 11.21 7.08
N ARG A 139 5.18 11.44 5.79
CA ARG A 139 3.84 11.22 5.26
C ARG A 139 3.73 9.77 4.86
N TRP A 140 2.99 8.99 5.65
CA TRP A 140 2.71 7.60 5.30
C TRP A 140 1.90 7.49 3.99
N SER A 141 2.18 6.45 3.21
CA SER A 141 1.43 6.06 2.03
C SER A 141 1.45 4.54 1.89
N SER A 142 0.50 3.97 1.13
CA SER A 142 0.47 2.53 0.82
C SER A 142 1.40 2.12 -0.32
N ASN A 143 2.22 3.04 -0.85
CA ASN A 143 3.08 2.77 -1.99
C ASN A 143 4.10 1.67 -1.68
N GLY A 144 4.23 0.70 -2.58
CA GLY A 144 5.21 -0.37 -2.45
C GLY A 144 4.84 -1.38 -1.36
N MET A 145 3.56 -1.49 -1.01
CA MET A 145 3.03 -2.58 -0.21
C MET A 145 2.67 -3.76 -1.09
N GLY A 146 2.61 -4.96 -0.51
CA GLY A 146 2.17 -6.15 -1.22
C GLY A 146 1.82 -7.26 -0.24
N SER A 147 0.74 -7.98 -0.50
CA SER A 147 0.41 -9.21 0.23
C SER A 147 0.20 -10.40 -0.69
N HIS A 148 0.67 -11.56 -0.22
CA HIS A 148 0.49 -12.83 -0.89
C HIS A 148 0.82 -13.95 0.10
N PRO A 149 0.19 -15.15 0.02
CA PRO A 149 0.57 -16.30 0.85
C PRO A 149 2.06 -16.69 0.73
N GLN A 150 2.68 -16.36 -0.40
CA GLN A 150 4.10 -16.56 -0.66
C GLN A 150 4.85 -15.22 -0.64
N ARG A 151 5.79 -15.09 0.30
CA ARG A 151 6.56 -13.85 0.53
C ARG A 151 7.23 -13.27 -0.73
N SER A 152 7.77 -14.11 -1.61
CA SER A 152 8.44 -13.64 -2.83
C SER A 152 7.49 -12.97 -3.81
N LEU A 153 6.23 -13.41 -3.88
CA LEU A 153 5.21 -12.81 -4.74
C LEU A 153 4.67 -11.50 -4.14
N ALA A 154 4.52 -11.44 -2.81
CA ALA A 154 4.21 -10.18 -2.11
C ALA A 154 5.30 -9.13 -2.35
N LEU A 155 6.57 -9.54 -2.26
CA LEU A 155 7.72 -8.68 -2.52
C LEU A 155 7.79 -8.23 -3.99
N LEU A 156 7.53 -9.14 -4.93
CA LEU A 156 7.49 -8.81 -6.35
C LEU A 156 6.41 -7.76 -6.63
N HIS A 157 5.20 -7.93 -6.09
CA HIS A 157 4.11 -6.96 -6.21
C HIS A 157 4.54 -5.59 -5.67
N ALA A 158 5.07 -5.54 -4.45
CA ALA A 158 5.54 -4.31 -3.81
C ALA A 158 6.56 -3.54 -4.67
N ILE A 159 7.56 -4.23 -5.23
CA ILE A 159 8.59 -3.62 -6.09
C ILE A 159 7.99 -3.12 -7.41
N LEU A 160 7.12 -3.92 -8.03
CA LEU A 160 6.46 -3.54 -9.28
C LEU A 160 5.55 -2.33 -9.11
N GLU A 161 4.81 -2.27 -7.99
CA GLU A 161 3.99 -1.10 -7.68
C GLU A 161 4.86 0.14 -7.45
N ALA A 162 5.94 0.03 -6.68
CA ALA A 162 6.85 1.15 -6.46
C ALA A 162 7.45 1.67 -7.78
N ALA A 163 7.85 0.76 -8.67
CA ALA A 163 8.33 1.10 -10.00
C ALA A 163 7.23 1.74 -10.87
N GLU A 164 5.99 1.23 -10.82
CA GLU A 164 4.84 1.83 -11.52
C GLU A 164 4.63 3.28 -11.05
N ARG A 165 4.67 3.52 -9.74
CA ARG A 165 4.45 4.84 -9.13
C ARG A 165 5.55 5.84 -9.50
N ASP A 166 6.80 5.41 -9.53
CA ASP A 166 7.93 6.21 -10.04
C ASP A 166 7.71 6.64 -11.50
N ARG A 167 7.35 5.69 -12.37
CA ARG A 167 7.08 5.97 -13.78
C ARG A 167 5.87 6.88 -13.96
N LEU A 168 4.81 6.69 -13.18
CA LEU A 168 3.64 7.55 -13.20
C LEU A 168 3.97 8.97 -12.74
N ALA A 169 4.76 9.14 -11.67
CA ALA A 169 5.18 10.45 -11.19
C ALA A 169 6.03 11.18 -12.24
N SER A 170 6.95 10.46 -12.90
CA SER A 170 7.77 11.00 -13.99
C SER A 170 6.96 11.36 -15.24
N ALA A 171 6.02 10.51 -15.64
CA ALA A 171 5.21 10.71 -16.85
C ALA A 171 4.07 11.72 -16.66
N LEU A 172 3.59 11.89 -15.43
CA LEU A 172 2.49 12.76 -15.04
C LEU A 172 2.92 13.67 -13.88
N PRO A 173 3.86 14.62 -14.08
CA PRO A 173 4.40 15.46 -13.00
C PRO A 173 3.35 16.39 -12.38
N LEU A 174 2.26 16.66 -13.10
CA LEU A 174 1.10 17.43 -12.61
C LEU A 174 -0.07 16.53 -12.18
N GLY A 175 0.19 15.23 -12.03
CA GLY A 175 -0.82 14.22 -11.71
C GLY A 175 -1.85 14.00 -12.82
N TRP A 176 -2.99 13.44 -12.43
CA TRP A 176 -4.14 13.16 -13.31
C TRP A 176 -4.94 14.42 -13.63
N ASN A 177 -4.32 15.37 -14.34
CA ASN A 177 -5.03 16.55 -14.85
C ASN A 177 -5.98 16.17 -16.01
N PRO A 178 -6.96 17.02 -16.35
CA PRO A 178 -7.93 16.71 -17.40
C PRO A 178 -7.32 16.38 -18.76
N ALA A 179 -6.18 16.98 -19.12
CA ALA A 179 -5.49 16.69 -20.38
C ALA A 179 -4.87 15.29 -20.37
N ALA A 180 -4.21 14.91 -19.27
CA ALA A 180 -3.64 13.59 -19.06
C ALA A 180 -4.72 12.49 -19.04
N ILE A 181 -5.87 12.77 -18.41
CA ILE A 181 -7.02 11.83 -18.43
C ILE A 181 -7.52 11.67 -19.86
N ARG A 182 -7.73 12.76 -20.60
CA ARG A 182 -8.24 12.71 -21.98
C ARG A 182 -7.31 11.94 -22.93
N SER A 183 -6.00 12.13 -22.82
CA SER A 183 -5.04 11.44 -23.72
C SER A 183 -4.90 9.94 -23.44
N ARG A 184 -5.34 9.48 -22.27
CA ARG A 184 -5.21 8.07 -21.82
C ARG A 184 -6.56 7.37 -21.64
N LYS A 185 -7.68 8.07 -21.83
CA LYS A 185 -9.02 7.49 -21.69
C LYS A 185 -9.27 6.49 -22.83
N LEU A 186 -9.56 5.24 -22.46
CA LEU A 186 -10.02 4.24 -23.41
C LEU A 186 -11.45 4.56 -23.85
N ALA A 187 -11.72 4.42 -25.14
CA ALA A 187 -13.07 4.55 -25.65
C ALA A 187 -13.84 3.25 -25.39
N GLU A 188 -15.11 3.32 -24.99
CA GLU A 188 -15.93 2.13 -24.70
C GLU A 188 -15.92 1.12 -25.87
N ARG A 189 -15.98 1.62 -27.11
CA ARG A 189 -15.90 0.81 -28.33
C ARG A 189 -14.59 0.03 -28.52
N THR A 190 -13.52 0.39 -27.82
CA THR A 190 -12.22 -0.30 -27.91
C THR A 190 -12.07 -1.38 -26.84
N LEU A 191 -13.04 -1.53 -25.94
CA LEU A 191 -13.02 -2.55 -24.90
C LEU A 191 -13.67 -3.83 -25.42
N THR A 192 -12.99 -4.96 -25.27
CA THR A 192 -13.59 -6.27 -25.51
C THR A 192 -14.63 -6.53 -24.42
N PRO A 193 -15.85 -7.00 -24.74
CA PRO A 193 -16.82 -7.41 -23.71
C PRO A 193 -16.25 -8.59 -22.92
N ARG A 194 -15.99 -8.41 -21.63
CA ARG A 194 -15.22 -9.37 -20.81
C ARG A 194 -16.06 -10.21 -19.84
N THR A 195 -17.30 -9.84 -19.50
CA THR A 195 -18.13 -10.64 -18.57
C THR A 195 -19.52 -10.97 -19.11
N SER A 196 -20.02 -12.14 -18.72
CA SER A 196 -21.42 -12.57 -18.88
C SER A 196 -22.40 -11.78 -17.99
N ALA A 197 -21.89 -11.00 -17.02
CA ALA A 197 -22.66 -10.21 -16.06
C ALA A 197 -23.20 -8.88 -16.64
N LEU A 198 -22.79 -8.51 -17.86
CA LEU A 198 -23.35 -7.37 -18.60
C LEU A 198 -24.47 -7.79 -19.58
N ARG A 199 -24.99 -9.02 -19.47
CA ARG A 199 -26.16 -9.49 -20.23
C ARG A 199 -27.42 -9.43 -19.40
#